data_AF-A0A5B8VJ08-F1
#
_entry.id   AF-A0A5B8VJ08-F1
#
_cell.length_a   1.000
_cell.length_b   1.000
_cell.length_c   1.000
_cell.angle_alpha   90.00
_cell.angle_beta   90.00
_cell.angle_gamma   90.00
#
_symmetry.space_group_name_H-M   'P 1'
#
loop_
_entity.id
_entity.type
_entity.pdbx_description
1 polymer ?
#
loop_
_entity_poly.entity_id
_entity_poly.type
_entity_poly.pdbx_seq_one_letter_code
_entity_poly.pdbx_strand_id
1 'polypeptide(L)'
;MDMGPHRDLIGELCKAVRKLGLKFGFTNHEIENFQFINPPAEMLSKMKAEHADLFDPKWEDFYHVADRSDEACKNFLIDWYKRNVELINKYKPDILWFDNGIDQRYLDP
;
A
#
# COMPACT_ATOMS: atom_id res chain seq x y z
N MET A 1 13.49 2.67 7.98
CA MET A 1 13.70 3.86 8.86
C MET A 1 14.55 4.91 8.14
N ASP A 2 14.63 4.82 6.82
CA ASP A 2 15.70 5.42 6.04
C ASP A 2 15.29 6.79 5.50
N MET A 3 14.01 7.16 5.68
CA MET A 3 13.40 8.40 5.27
C MET A 3 12.48 8.96 6.37
N GLY A 4 12.26 10.28 6.38
CA GLY A 4 11.36 10.94 7.33
C GLY A 4 11.92 10.98 8.77
N PRO A 5 11.12 10.78 9.82
CA PRO A 5 11.53 10.99 11.21
C PRO A 5 12.54 9.97 11.76
N HIS A 6 13.03 9.03 10.93
CA HIS A 6 14.01 8.00 11.30
C HIS A 6 13.68 7.23 12.58
N ARG A 7 12.38 7.01 12.83
CA ARG A 7 11.85 6.38 14.05
C ARG A 7 10.84 5.30 13.70
N ASP A 8 10.77 4.30 14.56
CA ASP A 8 9.70 3.30 14.54
C ASP A 8 8.45 3.86 15.22
N LEU A 9 7.74 4.74 14.51
CA LEU A 9 6.51 5.36 15.03
C LEU A 9 5.45 4.33 15.40
N ILE A 10 5.41 3.21 14.67
CA ILE A 10 4.46 2.12 14.91
C ILE A 10 4.76 1.45 16.25
N GLY A 11 6.00 1.04 16.47
CA GLY A 11 6.43 0.43 17.72
C GLY A 11 6.32 1.36 18.92
N GLU A 12 6.61 2.65 18.74
CA GLU A 12 6.44 3.66 19.79
C GLU A 12 4.97 3.84 20.19
N LEU A 13 4.06 3.96 19.22
CA LEU A 13 2.63 4.04 19.49
C LEU A 13 2.10 2.75 20.13
N CYS A 14 2.52 1.60 19.62
CA CYS A 14 2.19 0.29 20.17
C CYS A 14 2.54 0.19 21.67
N LYS A 15 3.75 0.62 22.05
CA LYS A 15 4.20 0.67 23.45
C LYS A 15 3.37 1.64 24.28
N ALA A 16 3.10 2.84 23.77
CA ALA A 16 2.33 3.85 24.47
C ALA A 16 0.88 3.42 24.75
N VAL A 17 0.20 2.87 23.74
CA VAL A 17 -1.18 2.36 23.83
C VAL A 17 -1.27 1.23 24.87
N ARG A 18 -0.34 0.27 24.81
CA ARG A 18 -0.32 -0.86 25.76
C ARG A 18 -0.01 -0.43 27.19
N LYS A 19 0.82 0.59 27.40
CA LYS A 19 1.09 1.15 28.73
C LYS A 19 -0.17 1.67 29.42
N LEU A 20 -1.17 2.08 28.63
CA LEU A 20 -2.49 2.52 29.11
C LEU A 20 -3.49 1.36 29.24
N GLY A 21 -3.08 0.11 29.00
CA GLY A 21 -3.96 -1.06 29.05
C GLY A 21 -4.93 -1.18 27.87
N LEU A 22 -4.72 -0.41 26.79
CA LEU A 22 -5.59 -0.39 25.62
C LEU A 22 -5.19 -1.46 24.59
N LYS A 23 -6.16 -1.84 23.76
CA LYS A 23 -5.97 -2.71 22.59
C LYS A 23 -5.32 -1.93 21.46
N PHE A 24 -4.44 -2.59 20.71
CA PHE A 24 -3.66 -1.98 19.63
C PHE A 24 -3.91 -2.68 18.30
N GLY A 25 -4.01 -1.93 17.22
CA GLY A 25 -4.30 -2.48 15.89
C GLY A 25 -3.68 -1.69 14.76
N PHE A 26 -3.77 -2.27 13.57
CA PHE A 26 -3.30 -1.67 12.32
C PHE A 26 -4.42 -1.49 11.33
N THR A 27 -4.31 -0.44 10.51
CA THR A 27 -5.00 -0.36 9.23
C THR A 27 -3.98 -0.57 8.11
N ASN A 28 -4.32 -1.38 7.10
CA ASN A 28 -3.53 -1.52 5.89
C ASN A 28 -4.45 -1.38 4.67
N HIS A 29 -4.19 -0.35 3.86
CA HIS A 29 -4.98 0.03 2.70
C HIS A 29 -4.23 -0.24 1.38
N GLU A 30 -3.07 -0.90 1.45
CA GLU A 30 -2.15 -0.98 0.33
C GLU A 30 -2.67 -1.84 -0.82
N ILE A 31 -3.63 -2.75 -0.59
CA ILE A 31 -4.06 -3.76 -1.59
C ILE A 31 -4.53 -3.15 -2.92
N GLU A 32 -5.15 -1.97 -2.86
CA GLU A 32 -5.63 -1.24 -4.03
C GLU A 32 -4.50 -0.55 -4.82
N ASN A 33 -3.31 -0.35 -4.23
CA ASN A 33 -2.26 0.50 -4.84
C ASN A 33 -1.79 0.04 -6.22
N PHE A 34 -1.92 -1.25 -6.54
CA PHE A 34 -1.57 -1.78 -7.86
C PHE A 34 -2.58 -1.37 -8.95
N GLN A 35 -3.85 -1.17 -8.58
CA GLN A 35 -4.94 -0.90 -9.53
C GLN A 35 -5.63 0.44 -9.35
N PHE A 36 -5.32 1.19 -8.28
CA PHE A 36 -6.03 2.39 -7.88
C PHE A 36 -6.06 3.45 -8.98
N ILE A 37 -4.93 3.68 -9.66
CA ILE A 37 -4.81 4.65 -10.73
C ILE A 37 -5.08 3.96 -12.07
N ASN A 38 -6.32 3.62 -12.40
CA ASN A 38 -6.70 2.98 -13.68
C ASN A 38 -7.65 3.86 -14.51
N PRO A 39 -7.17 4.96 -15.12
CA PRO A 39 -8.04 5.86 -15.87
C PRO A 39 -8.60 5.20 -17.14
N PRO A 40 -9.84 5.51 -17.55
CA PRO A 40 -10.39 5.10 -18.84
C PRO A 40 -9.50 5.55 -20.01
N ALA A 41 -9.56 4.85 -21.14
CA ALA A 41 -8.66 5.07 -22.29
C ALA A 41 -8.60 6.54 -22.79
N GLU A 42 -9.73 7.25 -22.78
CA GLU A 42 -9.80 8.66 -23.16
C GLU A 42 -9.01 9.54 -22.18
N MET A 43 -9.23 9.35 -20.87
CA MET A 43 -8.53 10.07 -19.82
C MET A 43 -7.03 9.74 -19.83
N LEU A 44 -6.67 8.46 -20.03
CA LEU A 44 -5.28 8.03 -20.19
C LEU A 44 -4.58 8.77 -21.34
N SER A 45 -5.26 8.88 -22.49
CA SER A 45 -4.72 9.57 -23.67
C SER A 45 -4.52 11.06 -23.39
N LYS A 46 -5.50 11.70 -22.73
CA LYS A 46 -5.41 13.10 -22.32
C LYS A 46 -4.27 13.33 -21.33
N MET A 47 -4.16 12.52 -20.28
CA MET A 47 -3.10 12.66 -19.27
C MET A 47 -1.70 12.49 -19.86
N LYS A 48 -1.53 11.61 -20.87
CA LYS A 48 -0.29 11.50 -21.62
C LYS A 48 0.01 12.75 -22.45
N ALA A 49 -1.00 13.29 -23.14
CA ALA A 49 -0.85 14.51 -23.95
C ALA A 49 -0.56 15.75 -23.10
N GLU A 50 -1.08 15.80 -21.87
CA GLU A 50 -0.84 16.87 -20.90
C GLU A 50 0.43 16.66 -20.07
N HIS A 51 1.22 15.61 -20.35
CA HIS A 51 2.45 15.28 -19.63
C HIS A 51 2.26 15.18 -18.11
N ALA A 52 1.21 14.48 -17.68
CA ALA A 52 1.01 14.18 -16.26
C ALA A 52 2.25 13.50 -15.66
N ASP A 53 2.58 13.86 -14.41
CA ASP A 53 3.71 13.31 -13.64
C ASP A 53 3.72 11.79 -13.59
N LEU A 54 2.54 11.17 -13.61
CA LEU A 54 2.30 9.74 -13.73
C LEU A 54 3.08 9.05 -14.87
N PHE A 55 3.40 9.77 -15.94
CA PHE A 55 4.11 9.24 -17.11
C PHE A 55 5.52 9.81 -17.28
N ASP A 56 6.00 10.61 -16.32
CA ASP A 56 7.37 11.12 -16.32
C ASP A 56 8.31 10.04 -15.73
N PRO A 57 9.33 9.56 -16.49
CA PRO A 57 10.29 8.57 -16.00
C PRO A 57 10.99 8.98 -14.70
N LYS A 58 11.08 10.28 -14.41
CA LYS A 58 11.64 10.79 -13.16
C LYS A 58 10.86 10.32 -11.92
N TRP A 59 9.55 10.11 -12.06
CA TRP A 59 8.65 9.75 -10.96
C TRP A 59 8.17 8.30 -11.02
N GLU A 60 8.77 7.46 -11.87
CA GLU A 60 8.36 6.06 -12.07
C GLU A 60 8.30 5.29 -10.74
N ASP A 61 9.31 5.42 -9.88
CA ASP A 61 9.35 4.77 -8.56
C ASP A 61 8.22 5.19 -7.60
N PHE A 62 7.56 6.32 -7.85
CA PHE A 62 6.44 6.82 -7.04
C PHE A 62 5.10 6.21 -7.44
N TYR A 63 4.97 5.66 -8.66
CA TYR A 63 3.71 5.19 -9.20
C TYR A 63 3.80 3.72 -9.67
N HIS A 64 2.97 2.85 -9.10
CA HIS A 64 2.84 1.45 -9.51
C HIS A 64 2.04 1.26 -10.82
N VAL A 65 2.12 2.19 -11.78
CA VAL A 65 1.22 2.18 -12.95
C VAL A 65 1.86 1.71 -14.25
N ALA A 66 3.19 1.75 -14.35
CA ALA A 66 3.89 1.49 -15.61
C ALA A 66 3.86 0.01 -15.99
N ASP A 67 4.14 -0.88 -15.04
CA ASP A 67 4.10 -2.32 -15.22
C ASP A 67 2.87 -2.94 -14.56
N ARG A 68 1.96 -3.45 -15.40
CA ARG A 68 0.73 -4.14 -14.99
C ARG A 68 0.69 -5.60 -15.44
N SER A 69 1.85 -6.16 -15.73
CA SER A 69 1.96 -7.58 -16.05
C SER A 69 1.48 -8.45 -14.88
N ASP A 70 1.08 -9.67 -15.19
CA ASP A 70 0.73 -10.67 -14.17
C ASP A 70 1.90 -10.93 -13.20
N GLU A 71 3.14 -10.81 -13.69
CA GLU A 71 4.35 -10.95 -12.88
C GLU A 71 4.51 -9.80 -11.88
N ALA A 72 4.32 -8.54 -12.32
CA ALA A 72 4.32 -7.38 -11.43
C ALA A 72 3.22 -7.47 -10.38
N CYS A 73 2.00 -7.87 -10.77
CA CYS A 73 0.88 -8.08 -9.86
C CYS A 73 1.23 -9.14 -8.80
N LYS A 74 1.80 -10.26 -9.22
CA LYS A 74 2.24 -11.33 -8.30
C LYS A 74 3.30 -10.84 -7.31
N ASN A 75 4.29 -10.09 -7.78
CA ASN A 75 5.35 -9.56 -6.92
C ASN A 75 4.79 -8.55 -5.90
N PHE A 76 3.87 -7.68 -6.34
CA PHE A 76 3.14 -6.77 -5.46
C PHE A 76 2.36 -7.51 -4.37
N LEU A 77 1.58 -8.55 -4.73
CA LEU A 77 0.81 -9.33 -3.76
C LEU A 77 1.71 -10.07 -2.75
N ILE A 78 2.86 -10.57 -3.19
CA ILE A 78 3.87 -11.18 -2.31
C ILE A 78 4.44 -10.15 -1.33
N ASP A 79 4.76 -8.94 -1.79
CA ASP A 79 5.27 -7.87 -0.92
C ASP A 79 4.21 -7.42 0.10
N TRP A 80 2.98 -7.18 -0.36
CA TRP A 80 1.84 -6.87 0.50
C TRP A 80 1.64 -7.92 1.59
N TYR A 81 1.69 -9.21 1.25
CA TYR A 81 1.62 -10.30 2.22
C TYR A 81 2.76 -10.24 3.24
N LYS A 82 4.01 -10.10 2.77
CA LYS A 82 5.20 -10.04 3.63
C LYS A 82 5.13 -8.87 4.62
N ARG A 83 4.67 -7.70 4.19
CA ARG A 83 4.48 -6.53 5.07
C ARG A 83 3.48 -6.80 6.17
N ASN A 84 2.34 -7.41 5.85
CA ASN A 84 1.36 -7.79 6.87
C ASN A 84 1.93 -8.80 7.87
N VAL A 85 2.67 -9.80 7.40
CA VAL A 85 3.38 -10.77 8.26
C VAL A 85 4.42 -10.07 9.15
N GLU A 86 5.16 -9.11 8.62
CA GLU A 86 6.11 -8.31 9.40
C GLU A 86 5.42 -7.52 10.52
N LEU A 87 4.33 -6.81 10.21
CA LEU A 87 3.53 -6.07 11.20
C LEU A 87 3.02 -6.98 12.31
N ILE A 88 2.48 -8.15 11.94
CA ILE A 88 2.01 -9.17 12.89
C ILE A 88 3.16 -9.64 13.78
N ASN A 89 4.31 -9.99 13.18
CA ASN A 89 5.43 -10.54 13.91
C ASN A 89 6.07 -9.54 14.87
N LYS A 90 6.28 -8.30 14.43
CA LYS A 90 6.93 -7.26 15.22
C LYS A 90 6.05 -6.76 16.37
N TYR A 91 4.76 -6.56 16.13
CA TYR A 91 3.92 -5.79 17.05
C TYR A 91 2.80 -6.59 17.70
N LYS A 92 2.46 -7.77 17.19
CA LYS A 92 1.40 -8.66 17.73
C LYS A 92 0.08 -7.89 17.95
N PRO A 93 -0.49 -7.28 16.90
CA PRO A 93 -1.70 -6.47 17.04
C PRO A 93 -2.89 -7.30 17.53
N ASP A 94 -3.82 -6.66 18.22
CA ASP A 94 -5.11 -7.23 18.60
C ASP A 94 -6.10 -7.23 17.41
N ILE A 95 -5.93 -6.30 16.45
CA ILE A 95 -6.76 -6.20 15.25
C ILE A 95 -5.92 -5.79 14.03
N LEU A 96 -6.20 -6.42 12.89
CA LEU A 96 -5.81 -5.96 11.57
C LEU A 96 -7.08 -5.55 10.85
N TRP A 97 -7.10 -4.31 10.38
CA TRP A 97 -8.24 -3.73 9.70
C TRP A 97 -7.82 -3.40 8.25
N PHE A 98 -8.60 -3.87 7.28
CA PHE A 98 -8.34 -3.65 5.86
C PHE A 98 -9.48 -2.83 5.25
N ASP A 99 -9.15 -1.90 4.36
CA ASP A 99 -10.12 -1.21 3.51
C ASP A 99 -10.10 -1.79 2.11
N ASN A 100 -11.24 -1.75 1.44
CA ASN A 100 -11.39 -2.25 0.06
C ASN A 100 -10.98 -3.72 -0.12
N GLY A 101 -11.20 -4.57 0.90
CA GLY A 101 -11.00 -6.01 0.79
C GLY A 101 -9.60 -6.51 1.15
N ILE A 102 -9.30 -7.75 0.78
CA ILE A 102 -8.00 -8.42 0.99
C ILE A 102 -7.44 -9.02 -0.30
N ASP A 103 -8.05 -8.64 -1.42
CA ASP A 103 -7.84 -9.11 -2.76
C ASP A 103 -8.03 -7.95 -3.75
N GLN A 104 -7.75 -8.21 -5.02
CA GLN A 104 -7.87 -7.17 -6.05
C GLN A 104 -9.34 -6.96 -6.39
N ARG A 105 -9.77 -5.70 -6.57
CA ARG A 105 -11.16 -5.30 -6.79
C ARG A 105 -11.91 -6.02 -7.91
N TYR A 106 -11.23 -6.51 -8.94
CA TYR A 106 -11.89 -7.28 -10.00
C TYR A 106 -12.35 -8.68 -9.56
N LEU A 107 -11.97 -9.12 -8.36
CA LEU A 107 -12.42 -10.33 -7.71
C LEU A 107 -13.63 -10.08 -6.79
N ASP A 108 -13.92 -8.82 -6.46
CA ASP A 108 -15.11 -8.45 -5.70
C ASP A 108 -16.39 -8.71 -6.54
N PRO A 109 -17.48 -9.22 -5.92
CA PRO A 109 -18.74 -9.52 -6.59
C PRO A 109 -19.52 -8.29 -7.07
#